data_AF-A0A935MV66-F1
#
_entry.id   AF-A0A935MV66-F1
#
_cell.length_a   1.000
_cell.length_b   1.000
_cell.length_c   1.000
_cell.angle_alpha   90.00
_cell.angle_beta   90.00
_cell.angle_gamma   90.00
#
_symmetry.space_group_name_H-M   'P 1'
#
loop_
_entity.id
_entity.type
_entity.pdbx_description
1 polymer ?
#
loop_
_entity_poly.entity_id
_entity_poly.type
_entity_poly.pdbx_seq_one_letter_code
_entity_poly.pdbx_strand_id
1 'polypeptide(L)' 'MNRAIETIETGILLTDFKGIISYVNPSLISIFCFKSSNNIIGKSIFYLQVTKALQY' A
#
# COMPACT_ATOMS: atom_id res chain seq x y z
N MET A 1 -2.87 -12.86 -10.41
CA MET A 1 -3.06 -12.41 -9.01
C MET A 1 -4.05 -13.34 -8.31
N ASN A 2 -3.84 -13.69 -7.04
CA ASN A 2 -4.76 -14.53 -6.28
C ASN A 2 -5.96 -13.67 -5.81
N ARG A 3 -7.19 -14.03 -6.21
CA ARG A 3 -8.41 -13.27 -5.87
C ARG A 3 -8.60 -13.08 -4.37
N ALA A 4 -8.22 -14.04 -3.54
CA ALA A 4 -8.36 -13.93 -2.09
C ALA A 4 -7.56 -12.76 -1.50
N ILE A 5 -6.37 -12.47 -2.07
CA ILE A 5 -5.49 -11.37 -1.63
C ILE A 5 -6.08 -10.00 -2.02
N GLU A 6 -6.74 -9.95 -3.18
CA GLU A 6 -7.33 -8.71 -3.71
C GLU A 6 -8.63 -8.31 -2.99
N THR A 7 -9.37 -9.29 -2.45
CA THR A 7 -10.69 -9.05 -1.84
C THR A 7 -10.72 -9.09 -0.31
N ILE A 8 -9.64 -9.50 0.36
CA ILE A 8 -9.57 -9.51 1.82
C ILE A 8 -9.50 -8.09 2.37
N GLU A 9 -10.24 -7.78 3.45
CA GLU A 9 -10.25 -6.44 4.07
C GLU A 9 -8.94 -6.10 4.80
N THR A 10 -8.06 -7.08 5.02
CA THR A 10 -6.71 -6.83 5.55
C THR A 10 -5.84 -6.15 4.51
N GLY A 11 -5.20 -5.05 4.90
CA GLY A 11 -4.19 -4.39 4.07
C GLY A 11 -2.95 -5.27 3.92
N ILE A 12 -2.59 -5.60 2.68
CA ILE A 12 -1.41 -6.41 2.34
C ILE A 12 -0.47 -5.54 1.52
N LEU A 13 0.81 -5.54 1.87
CA LEU A 13 1.89 -4.98 1.07
C LEU A 13 3.08 -5.94 1.01
N LEU A 14 3.87 -5.82 -0.05
CA LEU A 14 5.15 -6.51 -0.18
C LEU A 14 6.26 -5.46 -0.36
N THR A 15 7.41 -5.72 0.27
CA THR A 15 8.62 -4.92 0.07
C THR A 15 9.80 -5.80 -0.34
N ASP A 16 10.82 -5.18 -0.93
CA ASP A 16 12.14 -5.77 -0.97
C ASP A 16 12.85 -5.69 0.40
N PHE A 17 14.08 -6.20 0.47
CA PHE A 17 14.90 -6.17 1.70
C PHE A 17 15.34 -4.76 2.13
N LYS A 18 15.21 -3.76 1.25
CA LYS A 18 15.45 -2.35 1.57
C LYS A 18 14.17 -1.63 2.03
N GLY A 19 13.04 -2.35 2.10
CA GLY A 19 11.75 -1.79 2.48
C GLY A 19 11.08 -0.99 1.36
N ILE A 20 11.47 -1.17 0.09
CA ILE A 20 10.82 -0.54 -1.06
C ILE A 20 9.59 -1.35 -1.46
N ILE A 21 8.44 -0.69 -1.53
CA ILE A 21 7.15 -1.32 -1.78
C ILE A 21 7.05 -1.76 -3.25
N SER A 22 6.76 -3.03 -3.48
CA SER A 22 6.60 -3.62 -4.82
C SER A 22 5.16 -4.04 -5.13
N TYR A 23 4.33 -4.20 -4.10
CA TYR A 23 2.91 -4.51 -4.25
C TYR A 23 2.10 -4.00 -3.06
N VAL A 24 0.85 -3.64 -3.33
CA VAL A 24 -0.19 -3.35 -2.33
C VAL A 24 -1.53 -3.88 -2.85
N ASN A 25 -2.36 -4.42 -1.96
CA ASN A 25 -3.73 -4.78 -2.31
C ASN A 25 -4.70 -3.57 -2.21
N PRO A 26 -5.92 -3.66 -2.77
CA PRO A 26 -6.92 -2.58 -2.71
C PRO A 26 -7.25 -2.14 -1.29
N SER A 27 -7.36 -3.07 -0.35
CA SER A 27 -7.69 -2.75 1.04
C SER A 27 -6.65 -1.87 1.71
N LEU A 28 -5.36 -2.04 1.41
CA LEU A 28 -4.32 -1.15 1.93
C LEU A 28 -4.46 0.28 1.38
N ILE A 29 -4.81 0.41 0.10
CA ILE A 29 -5.07 1.72 -0.53
C ILE A 29 -6.22 2.42 0.20
N SER A 30 -7.29 1.68 0.51
CA SER A 30 -8.45 2.20 1.25
C SER A 30 -8.12 2.58 2.71
N ILE A 31 -7.40 1.72 3.45
CA ILE A 31 -7.04 1.96 4.86
C ILE A 31 -6.21 3.24 5.01
N PHE A 32 -5.27 3.46 4.09
CA PHE A 32 -4.40 4.63 4.09
C PHE A 32 -4.92 5.77 3.22
N CYS A 33 -6.16 5.71 2.73
CA CYS A 33 -6.81 6.75 1.93
C CYS A 33 -6.01 7.23 0.70
N PHE A 34 -5.22 6.37 0.08
CA PHE A 34 -4.53 6.72 -1.17
C PHE A 34 -5.49 6.61 -2.36
N LYS A 35 -5.21 7.37 -3.42
CA LYS A 35 -6.00 7.31 -4.67
C LYS A 35 -5.69 6.07 -5.51
N SER A 36 -4.44 5.60 -5.46
CA SER A 36 -3.97 4.49 -6.29
C SER A 36 -2.71 3.86 -5.70
N SER A 37 -2.47 2.59 -6.04
CA SER A 37 -1.22 1.89 -5.75
C SER A 37 0.00 2.63 -6.33
N ASN A 38 -0.13 3.31 -7.47
CA ASN A 38 0.96 4.07 -8.09
C ASN A 38 1.51 5.20 -7.20
N ASN A 39 0.73 5.68 -6.23
CA ASN A 39 1.20 6.66 -5.25
C ASN A 39 2.10 6.05 -4.16
N ILE A 40 2.16 4.72 -4.08
CA ILE A 40 2.78 3.93 -3.01
C ILE A 40 3.92 3.05 -3.55
N ILE A 41 3.73 2.40 -4.70
CA ILE A 41 4.76 1.54 -5.32
C ILE A 41 6.06 2.31 -5.55
N GLY A 42 7.19 1.69 -5.23
CA GLY A 42 8.52 2.27 -5.33
C GLY A 42 8.91 3.20 -4.17
N LYS A 43 8.00 3.47 -3.22
CA LYS A 43 8.31 4.22 -2.01
C LYS A 43 8.79 3.30 -0.90
N SER A 44 9.52 3.87 0.05
CA SER A 44 9.86 3.17 1.29
C SER A 44 8.60 2.90 2.11
N ILE A 45 8.54 1.77 2.81
CA ILE A 45 7.46 1.44 3.75
C ILE A 45 7.26 2.52 4.83
N PHE A 46 8.34 3.22 5.21
CA PHE A 46 8.26 4.34 6.16
C PHE A 46 7.59 5.60 5.59
N TYR A 47 7.25 5.62 4.30
CA TYR A 47 6.40 6.66 3.70
C TYR A 47 4.95 6.56 4.16
N LEU A 48 4.48 5.35 4.54
CA LEU A 48 3.10 5.07 4.98
C LEU A 48 2.84 5.56 6.42
N GLN A 49 3.11 6.85 6.67
CA GLN A 49 2.75 7.51 7.92
C GLN A 49 1.36 8.13 7.78
N VAL A 50 0.47 7.87 8.75
CA VAL A 50 -0.92 8.37 8.80
C VAL A 50 -1.03 9.88 8.49
N THR A 51 -0.02 10.67 8.87
CA THR A 51 0.04 12.11 8.64
C THR A 51 0.22 12.53 7.18
N LYS A 52 0.77 11.68 6.30
CA LYS A 52 1.01 12.00 4.88
C LYS A 52 -0.13 11.59 3.95
N ALA A 53 -0.94 10.61 4.35
CA ALA A 53 -2.11 10.13 3.62
C ALA A 53 -3.15 11.24 3.36
N LEU A 54 -3.30 12.18 4.29
CA LEU A 54 -4.29 13.27 4.20
C LEU A 54 -3.84 14.45 3.33
N GLN A 55 -2.64 14.42 2.75
CA GLN A 55 -2.08 15.54 1.97
C GLN A 55 -2.17 15.37 0.45
N TYR A 56 -2.75 14.27 -0.06
CA TYR A 56 -2.83 13.94 -1.49
C TYR A 56 -4.18 13.35 -1.89
#